data_AF-A0A430USC3-F1
#
_entry.id   AF-A0A430USC3-F1
#
_cell.length_a   1.000
_cell.length_b   1.000
_cell.length_c   1.000
_cell.angle_alpha   90.00
_cell.angle_beta   90.00
_cell.angle_gamma   90.00
#
_symmetry.space_group_name_H-M   'P 1'
#
loop_
_entity.id
_entity.type
_entity.pdbx_description
1 polymer ?
#
loop_
_entity_poly.entity_id
_entity_poly.type
_entity_poly.pdbx_seq_one_letter_code
_entity_poly.pdbx_strand_id
1 'polypeptide(L)'
;MWWDRPGIARGFLAGLVALVLTACNLQGAPPVSGDLPVGGDVIAQLPPAQESGGELRPGVRVYRIVLPQDGAVRVSAVSAYLQLRARLRLVLLDQQGVVQAVSVARNWFAARQELAPLSLRPQITTDLGYRLNFKGQEGQVFYLRVENYALSKDQVTLYADAFTPNPAGNGEAFTTGTKQGAIEFVGEFDRYDVASATGYLRLTYSGPLDLVARLYLSPADPNPLTLDPVMNCAQISPATLLVVRDRGLARAGFDEKNSGRYSLEISSNPCP
;
A
#
# COMPACT_ATOMS: atom_id res chain seq x y z
N MET A 1 51.71 3.28 69.78
CA MET A 1 53.05 3.71 69.30
C MET A 1 53.15 3.27 67.86
N TRP A 2 53.33 4.06 66.82
CA TRP A 2 53.65 5.47 66.61
C TRP A 2 52.82 5.95 65.41
N TRP A 3 52.59 7.25 65.36
CA TRP A 3 51.86 7.96 64.33
C TRP A 3 52.78 8.24 63.14
N ASP A 4 52.23 8.34 61.93
CA ASP A 4 52.53 9.46 61.02
C ASP A 4 51.56 9.49 59.81
N ARG A 5 50.82 10.60 59.74
CA ARG A 5 50.28 11.29 58.55
C ARG A 5 50.92 12.70 58.62
N PRO A 6 51.09 13.51 57.54
CA PRO A 6 50.13 13.68 56.43
C PRO A 6 50.74 14.09 55.06
N GLY A 7 49.88 14.19 54.04
CA GLY A 7 50.19 14.86 52.77
C GLY A 7 48.93 15.07 51.93
N ILE A 8 48.36 16.27 52.03
CA ILE A 8 47.08 16.71 51.43
C ILE A 8 47.27 17.05 49.94
N ALA A 9 46.37 16.59 49.08
CA ALA A 9 46.00 17.34 47.87
C ALA A 9 44.52 17.11 47.54
N ARG A 10 43.81 18.24 47.49
CA ARG A 10 42.39 18.39 47.18
C ARG A 10 42.09 17.95 45.74
N GLY A 11 40.92 17.33 45.56
CA GLY A 11 40.34 17.10 44.25
C GLY A 11 38.85 16.78 44.38
N PHE A 12 38.03 17.81 44.41
CA PHE A 12 36.60 17.70 44.12
C PHE A 12 36.43 17.04 42.75
N LEU A 13 35.66 15.95 42.66
CA LEU A 13 34.94 15.62 41.44
C LEU A 13 33.79 14.66 41.78
N ALA A 14 32.60 15.24 41.77
CA ALA A 14 31.33 14.55 41.64
C ALA A 14 31.39 13.62 40.42
N GLY A 15 30.96 12.37 40.59
CA GLY A 15 30.95 11.37 39.53
C GLY A 15 29.75 10.44 39.68
N LEU A 16 28.55 11.02 39.64
CA LEU A 16 27.30 10.26 39.54
C LEU A 16 27.10 9.94 38.05
N VAL A 17 27.71 8.85 37.58
CA VAL A 17 27.42 8.31 36.25
C VAL A 17 26.28 7.30 36.40
N ALA A 18 25.06 7.81 36.32
CA ALA A 18 23.89 6.98 36.03
C ALA A 18 23.94 6.60 34.54
N LEU A 19 24.34 5.37 34.26
CA LEU A 19 24.21 4.75 32.94
C LEU A 19 22.72 4.53 32.64
N VAL A 20 22.09 5.52 32.02
CA VAL A 20 20.78 5.37 31.41
C VAL A 20 20.99 4.74 30.02
N LEU A 21 20.84 3.43 29.93
CA LEU A 21 20.70 2.70 28.67
C LEU A 21 19.32 3.00 28.08
N THR A 22 19.16 4.17 27.46
CA THR A 22 18.08 4.39 26.48
C THR A 22 18.49 3.73 25.17
N ALA A 23 18.26 2.42 25.05
CA ALA A 23 18.13 1.77 23.75
C ALA A 23 16.75 2.13 23.17
N CYS A 24 16.59 3.39 22.77
CA CYS A 24 15.51 3.77 21.87
C CYS A 24 15.92 3.34 20.46
N ASN A 25 14.98 2.72 19.73
CA ASN A 25 15.08 2.22 18.36
C ASN A 25 15.57 3.28 17.34
N LEU A 26 16.83 3.69 17.40
CA LEU A 26 17.54 4.38 16.33
C LEU A 26 18.15 3.31 15.43
N GLN A 27 17.30 2.50 14.79
CA GLN A 27 17.69 1.87 13.54
C GLN A 27 17.80 3.00 12.53
N GLY A 28 19.04 3.40 12.23
CA GLY A 28 19.31 4.39 11.19
C GLY A 28 18.63 4.01 9.87
N ALA A 29 18.48 4.98 8.97
CA ALA A 29 17.86 4.76 7.66
C ALA A 29 18.40 3.48 7.01
N PRO A 30 17.52 2.62 6.43
CA PRO A 30 17.95 1.37 5.83
C PRO A 30 19.04 1.64 4.78
N PRO A 31 20.06 0.77 4.66
CA PRO A 31 21.12 0.97 3.68
C PRO A 31 20.52 1.02 2.27
N VAL A 32 20.71 2.14 1.59
CA VAL A 32 20.15 2.38 0.25
C VAL A 32 21.14 1.97 -0.84
N SER A 33 20.59 1.40 -1.91
CA SER A 33 21.29 1.07 -3.15
C SER A 33 21.35 2.26 -4.12
N GLY A 34 20.51 3.29 -3.92
CA GLY A 34 20.45 4.50 -4.73
C GLY A 34 19.14 5.26 -4.53
N ASP A 35 18.94 6.29 -5.33
CA ASP A 35 17.71 7.08 -5.41
C ASP A 35 16.86 6.62 -6.60
N LEU A 36 15.54 6.56 -6.40
CA LEU A 36 14.54 6.42 -7.46
C LEU A 36 13.76 7.75 -7.53
N PRO A 37 14.10 8.65 -8.46
CA PRO A 37 13.44 9.94 -8.59
C PRO A 37 12.02 9.78 -9.11
N VAL A 38 11.09 10.61 -8.61
CA VAL A 38 9.74 10.70 -9.17
C VAL A 38 9.84 11.34 -10.57
N GLY A 39 9.21 10.71 -11.57
CA GLY A 39 9.30 11.06 -12.97
C GLY A 39 10.53 10.50 -13.70
N GLY A 40 11.27 9.58 -13.07
CA GLY A 40 12.43 8.92 -13.68
C GLY A 40 12.47 7.41 -13.41
N ASP A 41 13.57 6.79 -13.83
CA ASP A 41 13.78 5.35 -13.71
C ASP A 41 15.15 4.98 -13.16
N VAL A 42 15.26 3.75 -12.67
CA VAL A 42 16.53 3.14 -12.23
C VAL A 42 16.60 1.70 -12.70
N ILE A 43 17.75 1.31 -13.24
CA ILE A 43 18.05 -0.09 -13.55
C ILE A 43 18.67 -0.77 -12.32
N ALA A 44 17.92 -1.67 -11.71
CA ALA A 44 18.32 -2.46 -10.55
C ALA A 44 18.87 -3.82 -10.96
N GLN A 45 20.05 -4.17 -10.45
CA GLN A 45 20.60 -5.52 -10.52
C GLN A 45 20.21 -6.27 -9.24
N LEU A 46 19.23 -7.17 -9.35
CA LEU A 46 18.72 -7.94 -8.23
C LEU A 46 19.49 -9.27 -8.09
N PRO A 47 20.05 -9.55 -6.90
CA PRO A 47 20.63 -10.87 -6.61
C PRO A 47 19.58 -11.98 -6.74
N PRO A 48 20.01 -13.24 -6.98
CA PRO A 48 19.12 -14.38 -6.81
C PRO A 48 18.69 -14.53 -5.35
N ALA A 49 17.55 -15.16 -5.14
CA ALA A 49 17.14 -15.67 -3.84
C ALA A 49 18.10 -16.78 -3.37
N GLN A 50 18.24 -16.90 -2.05
CA GLN A 50 19.02 -17.94 -1.39
C GLN A 50 18.07 -18.93 -0.73
N GLU A 51 18.23 -20.21 -1.04
CA GLU A 51 17.48 -21.29 -0.40
C GLU A 51 18.35 -21.92 0.69
N SER A 52 17.85 -21.96 1.93
CA SER A 52 18.53 -22.58 3.05
C SER A 52 17.51 -23.19 4.01
N GLY A 53 17.61 -24.48 4.28
CA GLY A 53 16.74 -25.17 5.25
C GLY A 53 15.25 -25.16 4.90
N GLY A 54 14.91 -25.07 3.60
CA GLY A 54 13.52 -24.97 3.13
C GLY A 54 12.93 -23.56 3.16
N GLU A 55 13.67 -22.57 3.63
CA GLU A 55 13.30 -21.16 3.56
C GLU A 55 13.96 -20.46 2.38
N LEU A 56 13.18 -19.63 1.69
CA LEU A 56 13.63 -18.82 0.57
C LEU A 56 13.85 -17.37 1.02
N ARG A 57 15.11 -16.95 1.08
CA ARG A 57 15.50 -15.56 1.37
C ARG A 57 15.62 -14.78 0.07
N PRO A 58 14.90 -13.68 -0.14
CA PRO A 58 14.95 -12.95 -1.40
C PRO A 58 16.30 -12.24 -1.59
N GLY A 59 16.71 -12.07 -2.84
CA GLY A 59 17.71 -11.06 -3.19
C GLY A 59 17.09 -9.66 -3.07
N VAL A 60 17.79 -8.72 -2.45
CA VAL A 60 17.21 -7.41 -2.09
C VAL A 60 18.02 -6.24 -2.62
N ARG A 61 17.30 -5.20 -3.08
CA ARG A 61 17.79 -3.83 -3.25
C ARG A 61 16.81 -2.86 -2.64
N VAL A 62 17.30 -1.71 -2.15
CA VAL A 62 16.47 -0.68 -1.52
C VAL A 62 16.76 0.65 -2.19
N TYR A 63 15.72 1.35 -2.63
CA TYR A 63 15.85 2.66 -3.27
C TYR A 63 15.11 3.72 -2.47
N ARG A 64 15.70 4.90 -2.32
CA ARG A 64 15.06 6.05 -1.67
C ARG A 64 14.22 6.80 -2.70
N ILE A 65 12.99 7.15 -2.33
CA ILE A 65 12.10 8.01 -3.11
C ILE A 65 11.86 9.27 -2.27
N VAL A 66 12.18 10.44 -2.81
CA VAL A 66 11.87 11.73 -2.20
C VAL A 66 10.76 12.36 -3.02
N LEU A 67 9.67 12.76 -2.38
CA LEU A 67 8.56 13.41 -3.08
C LEU A 67 8.89 14.88 -3.35
N PRO A 68 8.93 15.31 -4.63
CA PRO A 68 9.23 16.71 -4.97
C PRO A 68 8.02 17.64 -4.80
N GLN A 69 6.83 17.08 -4.61
CA GLN A 69 5.57 17.81 -4.41
C GLN A 69 4.55 16.86 -3.76
N ASP A 70 3.47 17.42 -3.22
CA ASP A 70 2.30 16.65 -2.79
C ASP A 70 1.71 15.86 -3.97
N GLY A 71 1.30 14.62 -3.73
CA GLY A 71 0.54 13.88 -4.74
C GLY A 71 0.60 12.37 -4.63
N ALA A 72 0.04 11.73 -5.65
CA ALA A 72 0.03 10.29 -5.82
C ALA A 72 1.16 9.83 -6.74
N VAL A 73 1.82 8.75 -6.33
CA VAL A 73 2.93 8.13 -7.06
C VAL A 73 2.63 6.65 -7.27
N ARG A 74 2.84 6.19 -8.49
CA ARG A 74 2.83 4.78 -8.87
C ARG A 74 4.26 4.31 -9.00
N VAL A 75 4.58 3.24 -8.28
CA VAL A 75 5.85 2.54 -8.46
C VAL A 75 5.61 1.32 -9.32
N SER A 76 6.49 1.11 -10.30
CA SER A 76 6.47 -0.05 -11.17
C SER A 76 7.84 -0.71 -11.22
N ALA A 77 7.87 -2.05 -11.29
CA ALA A 77 9.08 -2.85 -11.47
C ALA A 77 8.90 -3.82 -12.62
N VAL A 78 9.68 -3.64 -13.69
CA VAL A 78 9.60 -4.41 -14.93
C VAL A 78 10.85 -5.25 -15.10
N SER A 79 10.70 -6.58 -15.14
CA SER A 79 11.81 -7.51 -15.33
C SER A 79 12.23 -7.57 -16.80
N ALA A 80 13.51 -7.33 -17.06
CA ALA A 80 14.11 -7.43 -18.39
C ALA A 80 14.52 -8.87 -18.73
N TYR A 81 15.07 -9.63 -17.77
CA TYR A 81 15.63 -10.96 -18.02
C TYR A 81 14.67 -12.09 -17.68
N LEU A 82 14.05 -12.06 -16.50
CA LEU A 82 13.12 -13.11 -16.11
C LEU A 82 11.71 -12.89 -16.67
N GLN A 83 11.34 -11.65 -16.99
CA GLN A 83 10.06 -11.25 -17.60
C GLN A 83 8.87 -11.84 -16.81
N LEU A 84 8.01 -12.63 -17.46
CA LEU A 84 6.86 -13.30 -16.83
C LEU A 84 7.26 -14.34 -15.78
N ARG A 85 8.52 -14.78 -15.75
CA ARG A 85 9.06 -15.69 -14.73
C ARG A 85 9.60 -14.96 -13.50
N ALA A 86 9.68 -13.63 -13.54
CA ALA A 86 10.14 -12.84 -12.41
C ALA A 86 9.21 -13.02 -11.20
N ARG A 87 9.81 -13.26 -10.03
CA ARG A 87 9.10 -13.40 -8.76
C ARG A 87 9.46 -12.21 -7.88
N LEU A 88 8.90 -11.05 -8.21
CA LEU A 88 9.22 -9.81 -7.51
C LEU A 88 8.20 -9.53 -6.42
N ARG A 89 8.64 -8.85 -5.37
CA ARG A 89 7.78 -8.18 -4.40
C ARG A 89 8.33 -6.78 -4.17
N LEU A 90 7.44 -5.79 -4.21
CA LEU A 90 7.76 -4.43 -3.83
C LEU A 90 7.20 -4.19 -2.44
N VAL A 91 8.01 -3.62 -1.57
CA VAL A 91 7.63 -3.22 -0.22
C VAL A 91 7.95 -1.75 -0.08
N LEU A 92 6.92 -0.93 0.07
CA LEU A 92 7.06 0.49 0.36
C LEU A 92 7.17 0.68 1.88
N LEU A 93 8.18 1.42 2.30
CA LEU A 93 8.49 1.72 3.68
C LEU A 93 8.51 3.25 3.86
N ASP A 94 8.07 3.73 5.02
CA ASP A 94 8.28 5.14 5.40
C ASP A 94 9.69 5.39 5.93
N GLN A 95 9.96 6.61 6.38
CA GLN A 95 11.25 7.02 6.92
C GLN A 95 11.65 6.24 8.20
N GLN A 96 10.67 5.72 8.94
CA GLN A 96 10.85 4.93 10.15
C GLN A 96 11.00 3.42 9.84
N GLY A 97 10.91 3.03 8.56
CA GLY A 97 10.99 1.64 8.14
C GLY A 97 9.68 0.86 8.34
N VAL A 98 8.56 1.55 8.58
CA VAL A 98 7.24 0.92 8.70
C VAL A 98 6.68 0.65 7.31
N VAL A 99 6.15 -0.55 7.10
CA VAL A 99 5.55 -0.96 5.83
C VAL A 99 4.26 -0.18 5.58
N GLN A 100 4.20 0.46 4.42
CA GLN A 100 3.04 1.23 3.95
C GLN A 100 2.24 0.46 2.89
N ALA A 101 2.92 -0.30 2.03
CA ALA A 101 2.28 -1.09 0.98
C ALA A 101 3.17 -2.25 0.50
N VAL A 102 2.55 -3.31 -0.01
CA VAL A 102 3.23 -4.50 -0.55
C VAL A 102 2.57 -4.97 -1.84
N SER A 103 3.30 -4.97 -2.96
CA SER A 103 2.83 -5.57 -4.23
C SER A 103 3.32 -7.02 -4.35
N VAL A 104 2.40 -7.98 -4.48
CA VAL A 104 2.74 -9.39 -4.75
C VAL A 104 2.06 -9.97 -5.98
N ALA A 105 1.11 -9.23 -6.52
CA ALA A 105 0.44 -9.53 -7.76
C ALA A 105 0.52 -8.28 -8.64
N ARG A 106 0.29 -8.47 -9.93
CA ARG A 106 0.44 -7.41 -10.91
C ARG A 106 -0.77 -6.46 -10.94
N ASN A 107 -1.90 -6.93 -10.43
CA ASN A 107 -3.18 -6.26 -10.46
C ASN A 107 -3.70 -5.84 -9.07
N TRP A 108 -2.94 -6.00 -7.97
CA TRP A 108 -3.33 -5.49 -6.66
C TRP A 108 -2.18 -5.50 -5.65
N PHE A 109 -2.37 -4.80 -4.53
CA PHE A 109 -1.41 -4.69 -3.43
C PHE A 109 -2.12 -4.55 -2.08
N ALA A 110 -1.37 -4.72 -0.98
CA ALA A 110 -1.92 -4.75 0.38
C ALA A 110 -1.12 -3.91 1.37
N ALA A 111 -1.69 -3.67 2.55
CA ALA A 111 -1.06 -2.94 3.66
C ALA A 111 0.13 -3.68 4.27
N ARG A 112 0.12 -5.01 4.23
CA ARG A 112 1.08 -5.86 4.92
C ARG A 112 1.30 -7.18 4.20
N GLN A 113 2.44 -7.81 4.45
CA GLN A 113 2.90 -8.99 3.70
C GLN A 113 2.01 -10.22 3.90
N GLU A 114 1.41 -10.38 5.09
CA GLU A 114 0.58 -11.54 5.45
C GLU A 114 -0.72 -11.57 4.65
N LEU A 115 -1.20 -10.40 4.22
CA LEU A 115 -2.40 -10.26 3.40
C LEU A 115 -2.13 -10.45 1.90
N ALA A 116 -0.85 -10.54 1.54
CA ALA A 116 -0.34 -10.60 0.20
C ALA A 116 0.69 -11.76 0.12
N PRO A 117 0.25 -13.01 0.29
CA PRO A 117 1.14 -14.15 0.20
C PRO A 117 1.75 -14.21 -1.20
N LEU A 118 3.05 -14.51 -1.27
CA LEU A 118 3.74 -14.72 -2.55
C LEU A 118 3.03 -15.85 -3.30
N SER A 119 2.35 -15.47 -4.38
CA SER A 119 1.82 -16.44 -5.32
C SER A 119 3.01 -16.99 -6.11
N LEU A 120 3.61 -18.08 -5.63
CA LEU A 120 4.78 -18.73 -6.26
C LEU A 120 4.47 -19.36 -7.63
N ARG A 121 3.20 -19.30 -8.07
CA ARG A 121 2.75 -19.78 -9.38
C ARG A 121 2.77 -18.63 -10.39
N PRO A 122 3.27 -18.86 -11.62
CA PRO A 122 3.18 -17.88 -12.69
C PRO A 122 1.74 -17.39 -12.89
N GLN A 123 1.54 -16.08 -12.89
CA GLN A 123 0.25 -15.48 -13.26
C GLN A 123 0.19 -15.32 -14.78
N ILE A 124 -0.90 -15.77 -15.41
CA ILE A 124 -1.14 -15.52 -16.84
C ILE A 124 -1.54 -14.05 -16.98
N THR A 125 -0.66 -13.25 -17.55
CA THR A 125 -0.83 -11.79 -17.68
C THR A 125 0.06 -11.24 -18.79
N THR A 126 -0.40 -10.16 -19.43
CA THR A 126 0.40 -9.37 -20.38
C THR A 126 1.10 -8.18 -19.70
N ASP A 127 0.75 -7.89 -18.45
CA ASP A 127 1.41 -6.86 -17.64
C ASP A 127 2.75 -7.38 -17.14
N LEU A 128 3.84 -6.72 -17.55
CA LEU A 128 5.19 -7.09 -17.15
C LEU A 128 5.62 -6.40 -15.84
N GLY A 129 4.85 -5.44 -15.33
CA GLY A 129 5.14 -4.69 -14.11
C GLY A 129 4.55 -5.30 -12.83
N TYR A 130 5.33 -5.33 -11.76
CA TYR A 130 4.78 -5.35 -10.39
C TYR A 130 4.59 -3.90 -9.96
N ARG A 131 3.44 -3.57 -9.35
CA ARG A 131 3.03 -2.18 -9.14
C ARG A 131 2.40 -1.96 -7.77
N LEU A 132 2.55 -0.76 -7.23
CA LEU A 132 1.76 -0.24 -6.11
C LEU A 132 1.61 1.27 -6.24
N ASN A 133 0.58 1.82 -5.62
CA ASN A 133 0.39 3.27 -5.52
C ASN A 133 0.53 3.72 -4.07
N PHE A 134 0.97 4.95 -3.87
CA PHE A 134 0.96 5.63 -2.57
C PHE A 134 0.76 7.14 -2.75
N LYS A 135 0.41 7.82 -1.66
CA LYS A 135 0.35 9.28 -1.58
C LYS A 135 1.34 9.77 -0.54
N GLY A 136 1.80 10.99 -0.72
CA GLY A 136 2.57 11.67 0.30
C GLY A 136 2.67 13.16 0.05
N GLN A 137 3.41 13.81 0.93
CA GLN A 137 3.63 15.26 0.92
C GLN A 137 5.00 15.62 0.37
N GLU A 138 5.16 16.85 -0.09
CA GLU A 138 6.45 17.41 -0.49
C GLU A 138 7.51 17.19 0.59
N GLY A 139 8.70 16.74 0.17
CA GLY A 139 9.82 16.46 1.06
C GLY A 139 9.70 15.15 1.85
N GLN A 140 8.55 14.47 1.81
CA GLN A 140 8.40 13.16 2.45
C GLN A 140 9.30 12.12 1.75
N VAL A 141 9.96 11.30 2.56
CA VAL A 141 10.89 10.27 2.11
C VAL A 141 10.28 8.89 2.32
N PHE A 142 10.31 8.08 1.27
CA PHE A 142 9.94 6.67 1.28
C PHE A 142 11.13 5.80 0.86
N TYR A 143 11.10 4.53 1.23
CA TYR A 143 12.04 3.53 0.75
C TYR A 143 11.30 2.41 0.03
N LEU A 144 11.69 2.15 -1.20
CA LEU A 144 11.22 1.02 -1.98
C LEU A 144 12.20 -0.14 -1.82
N ARG A 145 11.80 -1.17 -1.08
CA ARG A 145 12.52 -2.44 -1.01
C ARG A 145 12.00 -3.36 -2.12
N VAL A 146 12.89 -3.73 -3.02
CA VAL A 146 12.62 -4.61 -4.17
C VAL A 146 13.22 -5.98 -3.87
N GLU A 147 12.37 -6.99 -3.82
CA GLU A 147 12.71 -8.35 -3.44
C GLU A 147 12.58 -9.29 -4.64
N ASN A 148 13.63 -10.04 -4.95
CA ASN A 148 13.64 -11.09 -5.96
C ASN A 148 13.62 -12.47 -5.29
N TYR A 149 12.52 -13.20 -5.48
CA TYR A 149 12.33 -14.57 -5.01
C TYR A 149 12.65 -15.62 -6.08
N ALA A 150 13.22 -15.23 -7.23
CA ALA A 150 13.74 -16.19 -8.19
C ALA A 150 15.15 -16.64 -7.77
N LEU A 151 15.47 -17.93 -7.97
CA LEU A 151 16.82 -18.49 -7.75
C LEU A 151 17.86 -17.99 -8.77
N SER A 152 17.45 -17.15 -9.72
CA SER A 152 18.30 -16.50 -10.72
C SER A 152 18.34 -14.99 -10.47
N LYS A 153 19.48 -14.37 -10.78
CA LYS A 153 19.60 -12.91 -10.84
C LYS A 153 18.61 -12.32 -11.85
N ASP A 154 18.22 -11.08 -11.64
CA ASP A 154 17.37 -10.34 -12.57
C ASP A 154 17.86 -8.91 -12.77
N GLN A 155 17.56 -8.35 -13.94
CA GLN A 155 17.67 -6.94 -14.22
C GLN A 155 16.27 -6.37 -14.26
N VAL A 156 15.99 -5.38 -13.41
CA VAL A 156 14.66 -4.79 -13.27
C VAL A 156 14.75 -3.29 -13.48
N THR A 157 13.93 -2.74 -14.37
CA THR A 157 13.75 -1.30 -14.47
C THR A 157 12.65 -0.88 -13.49
N LEU A 158 13.00 0.03 -12.60
CA LEU A 158 12.10 0.63 -11.62
C LEU A 158 11.66 2.00 -12.10
N TYR A 159 10.38 2.29 -11.96
CA TYR A 159 9.78 3.59 -12.26
C TYR A 159 9.06 4.11 -11.02
N ALA A 160 9.11 5.42 -10.80
CA ALA A 160 8.24 6.11 -9.85
C ALA A 160 7.56 7.26 -10.60
N ASP A 161 6.32 7.04 -11.02
CA ASP A 161 5.60 7.99 -11.86
C ASP A 161 4.56 8.74 -11.03
N ALA A 162 4.49 10.06 -11.18
CA ALA A 162 3.33 10.81 -10.71
C ALA A 162 2.10 10.38 -11.52
N PHE A 163 0.95 10.24 -10.87
CA PHE A 163 -0.30 9.93 -11.57
C PHE A 163 -1.50 10.64 -10.93
N THR A 164 -2.56 10.81 -11.72
CA THR A 164 -3.84 11.35 -11.25
C THR A 164 -4.77 10.18 -10.91
N PRO A 165 -5.21 10.05 -9.65
CA PRO A 165 -6.19 9.03 -9.26
C PRO A 165 -7.54 9.24 -9.95
N ASN A 166 -8.37 8.19 -9.92
CA ASN A 166 -9.76 8.29 -10.34
C ASN A 166 -10.48 9.43 -9.57
N PRO A 167 -11.21 10.33 -10.24
CA PRO A 167 -11.81 11.49 -9.60
C PRO A 167 -13.15 11.20 -8.90
N ALA A 168 -13.71 10.00 -9.05
CA ALA A 168 -14.97 9.63 -8.42
C ALA A 168 -14.78 9.31 -6.93
N GLY A 169 -15.86 9.34 -6.16
CA GLY A 169 -15.83 8.90 -4.77
C GLY A 169 -15.36 9.98 -3.79
N ASN A 170 -15.43 11.25 -4.19
CA ASN A 170 -15.00 12.38 -3.36
C ASN A 170 -16.17 13.02 -2.59
N GLY A 171 -17.31 12.31 -2.48
CA GLY A 171 -18.53 12.78 -1.83
C GLY A 171 -19.50 13.47 -2.79
N GLU A 172 -19.31 13.32 -4.10
CA GLU A 172 -20.23 13.90 -5.07
C GLU A 172 -21.61 13.23 -5.04
N ALA A 173 -22.63 13.96 -5.46
CA ALA A 173 -23.99 13.44 -5.55
C ALA A 173 -24.08 12.29 -6.59
N PHE A 174 -24.78 11.22 -6.22
CA PHE A 174 -25.09 10.10 -7.10
C PHE A 174 -26.57 9.74 -6.99
N THR A 175 -27.37 10.30 -7.89
CA THR A 175 -28.83 10.19 -7.84
C THR A 175 -29.42 9.20 -8.84
N THR A 176 -28.74 8.94 -9.95
CA THR A 176 -29.19 8.03 -11.02
C THR A 176 -28.04 7.66 -11.96
N GLY A 177 -28.21 6.61 -12.77
CA GLY A 177 -27.28 6.22 -13.83
C GLY A 177 -26.09 5.42 -13.30
N THR A 178 -24.98 5.46 -14.05
CA THR A 178 -23.79 4.66 -13.76
C THR A 178 -22.63 5.52 -13.32
N LYS A 179 -21.88 5.06 -12.31
CA LYS A 179 -20.57 5.61 -11.92
C LYS A 179 -19.50 4.53 -11.96
N GLN A 180 -18.31 4.91 -12.37
CA GLN A 180 -17.11 4.08 -12.28
C GLN A 180 -16.15 4.73 -11.27
N GLY A 181 -15.68 3.94 -10.32
CA GLY A 181 -14.68 4.35 -9.33
C GLY A 181 -13.60 3.28 -9.20
N ALA A 182 -12.61 3.54 -8.36
CA ALA A 182 -11.50 2.61 -8.16
C ALA A 182 -10.86 2.77 -6.78
N ILE A 183 -10.68 1.65 -6.07
CA ILE A 183 -9.90 1.64 -4.82
C ILE A 183 -8.43 1.51 -5.17
N GLU A 184 -7.74 2.65 -5.24
CA GLU A 184 -6.37 2.75 -5.75
C GLU A 184 -5.29 2.87 -4.67
N PHE A 185 -5.67 2.97 -3.39
CA PHE A 185 -4.75 3.13 -2.27
C PHE A 185 -5.21 2.30 -1.07
N VAL A 186 -4.25 1.75 -0.34
CA VAL A 186 -4.52 0.99 0.89
C VAL A 186 -5.14 1.93 1.93
N GLY A 187 -6.17 1.45 2.62
CA GLY A 187 -6.86 2.21 3.67
C GLY A 187 -7.85 3.25 3.15
N GLU A 188 -7.91 3.49 1.85
CA GLU A 188 -8.85 4.45 1.24
C GLU A 188 -10.19 3.81 0.88
N PHE A 189 -11.16 4.69 0.65
CA PHE A 189 -12.53 4.35 0.28
C PHE A 189 -13.15 5.51 -0.49
N ASP A 190 -14.11 5.19 -1.34
CA ASP A 190 -14.85 6.14 -2.14
C ASP A 190 -16.17 6.46 -1.44
N ARG A 191 -16.60 7.72 -1.49
CA ARG A 191 -17.84 8.24 -0.89
C ARG A 191 -18.73 8.89 -1.95
N TYR A 192 -20.03 8.67 -1.83
CA TYR A 192 -21.04 9.34 -2.66
C TYR A 192 -22.21 9.79 -1.80
N ASP A 193 -22.73 10.99 -2.06
CA ASP A 193 -24.00 11.46 -1.48
C ASP A 193 -25.17 10.86 -2.27
N VAL A 194 -26.00 10.08 -1.58
CA VAL A 194 -27.15 9.38 -2.16
C VAL A 194 -28.47 9.79 -1.50
N ALA A 195 -28.49 10.87 -0.70
CA ALA A 195 -29.66 11.29 0.05
C ALA A 195 -30.89 11.58 -0.82
N SER A 196 -30.67 12.03 -2.06
CA SER A 196 -31.74 12.30 -3.03
C SER A 196 -31.99 11.14 -4.02
N ALA A 197 -31.29 10.01 -3.86
CA ALA A 197 -31.40 8.89 -4.77
C ALA A 197 -32.63 8.02 -4.48
N THR A 198 -33.21 7.44 -5.53
CA THR A 198 -34.33 6.49 -5.43
C THR A 198 -34.08 5.29 -6.34
N GLY A 199 -34.85 4.21 -6.17
CA GLY A 199 -34.65 2.97 -6.90
C GLY A 199 -33.65 2.03 -6.23
N TYR A 200 -32.87 1.31 -7.04
CA TYR A 200 -32.00 0.23 -6.62
C TYR A 200 -30.55 0.51 -7.01
N LEU A 201 -29.64 0.38 -6.05
CA LEU A 201 -28.19 0.41 -6.27
C LEU A 201 -27.72 -0.98 -6.67
N ARG A 202 -26.89 -1.07 -7.71
CA ARG A 202 -26.14 -2.27 -8.09
C ARG A 202 -24.65 -2.02 -8.02
N LEU A 203 -23.92 -2.93 -7.38
CA LEU A 203 -22.47 -3.02 -7.41
C LEU A 203 -22.05 -4.07 -8.47
N THR A 204 -21.15 -3.70 -9.36
CA THR A 204 -20.48 -4.65 -10.24
C THR A 204 -18.98 -4.59 -9.99
N TYR A 205 -18.42 -5.70 -9.56
CA TYR A 205 -16.99 -5.83 -9.32
C TYR A 205 -16.54 -7.25 -9.62
N SER A 206 -15.43 -7.37 -10.34
CA SER A 206 -14.71 -8.61 -10.55
C SER A 206 -13.25 -8.29 -10.33
N GLY A 207 -12.64 -8.79 -9.26
CA GLY A 207 -11.26 -8.51 -8.90
C GLY A 207 -10.85 -9.10 -7.55
N PRO A 208 -9.61 -8.86 -7.10
CA PRO A 208 -9.02 -9.51 -5.92
C PRO A 208 -9.35 -8.87 -4.57
N LEU A 209 -9.99 -7.69 -4.55
CA LEU A 209 -10.37 -7.01 -3.32
C LEU A 209 -11.60 -7.69 -2.70
N ASP A 210 -11.72 -7.64 -1.38
CA ASP A 210 -12.99 -7.96 -0.71
C ASP A 210 -13.88 -6.71 -0.74
N LEU A 211 -14.25 -6.30 -1.97
CA LEU A 211 -14.89 -5.02 -2.22
C LEU A 211 -16.34 -5.04 -1.74
N VAL A 212 -16.73 -4.03 -0.97
CA VAL A 212 -18.09 -3.83 -0.49
C VAL A 212 -18.58 -2.42 -0.78
N ALA A 213 -19.88 -2.29 -1.01
CA ALA A 213 -20.60 -1.03 -1.06
C ALA A 213 -21.53 -0.94 0.16
N ARG A 214 -21.41 0.11 0.96
CA ARG A 214 -22.16 0.30 2.21
C ARG A 214 -23.09 1.49 2.10
N LEU A 215 -24.36 1.26 2.35
CA LEU A 215 -25.43 2.24 2.39
C LEU A 215 -25.75 2.60 3.83
N TYR A 216 -25.43 3.84 4.20
CA TYR A 216 -25.59 4.39 5.54
C TYR A 216 -26.83 5.26 5.60
N LEU A 217 -27.66 5.09 6.63
CA LEU A 217 -28.77 6.02 6.90
C LEU A 217 -28.27 7.39 7.36
N SER A 218 -27.13 7.40 8.05
CA SER A 218 -26.38 8.59 8.44
C SER A 218 -24.90 8.23 8.64
N PRO A 219 -23.96 9.19 8.68
CA PRO A 219 -22.55 8.90 8.93
C PRO A 219 -22.26 8.14 10.25
N ALA A 220 -23.19 8.20 11.22
CA ALA A 220 -23.09 7.52 12.51
C ALA A 220 -23.82 6.18 12.56
N ASP A 221 -24.40 5.72 11.44
CA ASP A 221 -25.14 4.45 11.37
C ASP A 221 -24.20 3.26 11.70
N PRO A 222 -24.44 2.53 12.81
CA PRO A 222 -23.59 1.43 13.22
C PRO A 222 -23.77 0.16 12.36
N ASN A 223 -24.89 0.06 11.62
CA ASN A 223 -25.27 -1.15 10.88
C ASN A 223 -25.70 -0.80 9.44
N PRO A 224 -24.80 -0.23 8.61
CA PRO A 224 -25.13 0.09 7.23
C PRO A 224 -25.46 -1.18 6.43
N LEU A 225 -26.39 -1.06 5.49
CA LEU A 225 -26.67 -2.13 4.55
C LEU A 225 -25.43 -2.35 3.67
N THR A 226 -24.95 -3.58 3.59
CA THR A 226 -23.73 -3.93 2.87
C THR A 226 -24.05 -4.77 1.65
N LEU A 227 -23.60 -4.30 0.49
CA LEU A 227 -23.57 -5.04 -0.77
C LEU A 227 -22.15 -5.56 -1.02
N ASP A 228 -22.07 -6.73 -1.63
CA ASP A 228 -20.83 -7.33 -2.11
C ASP A 228 -21.04 -7.92 -3.51
N PRO A 229 -20.04 -8.50 -4.17
CA PRO A 229 -20.20 -9.02 -5.53
C PRO A 229 -21.22 -10.17 -5.67
N VAL A 230 -21.65 -10.79 -4.56
CA VAL A 230 -22.66 -11.85 -4.54
C VAL A 230 -24.05 -11.25 -4.27
N MET A 231 -24.19 -10.50 -3.18
CA MET A 231 -25.41 -9.77 -2.83
C MET A 231 -25.25 -8.31 -3.26
N ASN A 232 -25.35 -8.10 -4.57
CA ASN A 232 -24.84 -6.89 -5.21
C ASN A 232 -25.90 -5.83 -5.52
N CYS A 233 -27.14 -6.03 -5.07
CA CYS A 233 -28.24 -5.13 -5.36
C CYS A 233 -29.10 -4.87 -4.12
N ALA A 234 -29.51 -3.62 -3.89
CA ALA A 234 -30.52 -3.29 -2.90
C ALA A 234 -31.24 -1.97 -3.20
N GLN A 235 -32.41 -1.77 -2.59
CA GLN A 235 -33.08 -0.47 -2.59
C GLN A 235 -32.21 0.57 -1.88
N ILE A 236 -32.04 1.75 -2.50
CA ILE A 236 -31.11 2.77 -2.00
C ILE A 236 -31.70 3.62 -0.87
N SER A 237 -32.99 3.95 -0.96
CA SER A 237 -33.68 4.72 0.07
C SER A 237 -33.92 3.84 1.32
N PRO A 238 -33.70 4.35 2.55
CA PRO A 238 -33.48 5.76 2.92
C PRO A 238 -32.01 6.13 3.20
N ALA A 239 -31.03 5.51 2.53
CA ALA A 239 -29.63 5.84 2.73
C ALA A 239 -29.30 7.27 2.29
N THR A 240 -28.36 7.91 2.99
CA THR A 240 -27.84 9.24 2.69
C THR A 240 -26.40 9.21 2.19
N LEU A 241 -25.65 8.17 2.56
CA LEU A 241 -24.24 8.02 2.22
C LEU A 241 -23.98 6.61 1.67
N LEU A 242 -23.30 6.56 0.52
CA LEU A 242 -22.74 5.34 -0.05
C LEU A 242 -21.21 5.36 0.12
N VAL A 243 -20.64 4.30 0.67
CA VAL A 243 -19.18 4.11 0.78
C VAL A 243 -18.77 2.83 0.08
N VAL A 244 -17.84 2.91 -0.87
CA VAL A 244 -17.24 1.74 -1.53
C VAL A 244 -15.81 1.55 -1.02
N ARG A 245 -15.46 0.33 -0.60
CA ARG A 245 -14.15 0.06 0.01
C ARG A 245 -13.80 -1.42 0.00
N ASP A 246 -12.52 -1.74 0.18
CA ASP A 246 -12.13 -3.06 0.68
C ASP A 246 -12.67 -3.24 2.11
N ARG A 247 -13.32 -4.36 2.40
CA ARG A 247 -13.96 -4.63 3.70
C ARG A 247 -12.98 -4.48 4.87
N GLY A 248 -11.75 -4.96 4.68
CA GLY A 248 -10.68 -4.90 5.67
C GLY A 248 -9.85 -3.63 5.64
N LEU A 249 -10.11 -2.70 4.70
CA LEU A 249 -9.27 -1.51 4.43
C LEU A 249 -7.79 -1.85 4.22
N ALA A 250 -7.51 -3.04 3.71
CA ALA A 250 -6.17 -3.59 3.75
C ALA A 250 -5.63 -3.96 2.36
N ARG A 251 -6.46 -3.86 1.33
CA ARG A 251 -6.13 -4.14 -0.06
C ARG A 251 -6.53 -2.97 -0.95
N ALA A 252 -5.79 -2.82 -2.03
CA ALA A 252 -6.06 -1.86 -3.08
C ALA A 252 -5.69 -2.45 -4.43
N GLY A 253 -6.26 -1.89 -5.49
CA GLY A 253 -5.94 -2.21 -6.87
C GLY A 253 -5.56 -0.96 -7.63
N PHE A 254 -5.90 -0.96 -8.91
CA PHE A 254 -5.69 0.11 -9.87
C PHE A 254 -7.02 0.41 -10.56
N ASP A 255 -7.13 1.57 -11.21
CA ASP A 255 -8.22 1.87 -12.14
C ASP A 255 -8.12 0.99 -13.42
N GLU A 256 -8.28 -0.31 -13.22
CA GLU A 256 -8.16 -1.37 -14.21
C GLU A 256 -9.20 -2.45 -13.92
N LYS A 257 -9.74 -3.05 -14.98
CA LYS A 257 -10.68 -4.16 -14.86
C LYS A 257 -9.95 -5.34 -14.22
N ASN A 258 -10.62 -6.10 -13.36
CA ASN A 258 -9.99 -7.20 -12.63
C ASN A 258 -8.93 -6.76 -11.61
N SER A 259 -9.00 -5.50 -11.18
CA SER A 259 -8.11 -4.88 -10.20
C SER A 259 -8.93 -4.09 -9.16
N GLY A 260 -8.78 -2.76 -9.08
CA GLY A 260 -9.48 -1.90 -8.12
C GLY A 260 -10.75 -1.25 -8.70
N ARG A 261 -10.92 -1.25 -10.03
CA ARG A 261 -12.06 -0.63 -10.69
C ARG A 261 -13.37 -1.38 -10.41
N TYR A 262 -14.39 -0.62 -10.06
CA TYR A 262 -15.76 -1.08 -9.87
C TYR A 262 -16.75 -0.23 -10.66
N SER A 263 -17.99 -0.72 -10.79
CA SER A 263 -19.11 0.05 -11.34
C SER A 263 -20.27 0.06 -10.36
N LEU A 264 -20.91 1.21 -10.23
CA LEU A 264 -22.16 1.39 -9.51
C LEU A 264 -23.24 1.80 -10.51
N GLU A 265 -24.46 1.30 -10.33
CA GLU A 265 -25.62 1.70 -11.11
C GLU A 265 -26.80 2.00 -10.17
N ILE A 266 -27.47 3.13 -10.34
CA ILE A 266 -28.76 3.43 -9.73
C ILE A 266 -29.81 3.44 -10.84
N SER A 267 -30.78 2.51 -10.76
CA SER A 267 -31.90 2.44 -11.70
C SER A 267 -33.20 2.00 -11.03
N SER A 268 -34.32 2.17 -11.74
CA SER A 268 -35.65 1.76 -11.27
C SER A 268 -35.89 0.26 -11.36
N ASN A 269 -35.03 -0.48 -12.04
CA ASN A 269 -35.16 -1.92 -12.17
C ASN A 269 -34.97 -2.56 -10.79
N PRO A 270 -35.88 -3.45 -10.33
CA PRO A 270 -35.73 -4.13 -9.06
C PRO A 270 -34.56 -5.11 -9.05
N CYS A 271 -34.08 -5.47 -7.87
CA CYS A 271 -33.11 -6.54 -7.72
C CYS A 271 -33.72 -7.88 -8.16
N PRO A 272 -32.94 -8.72 -8.88
CA PRO A 272 -33.38 -10.05 -9.30
C PRO A 272 -33.66 -10.99 -8.12
#